data_AF-A0A9E5USY5-F1
#
_entry.id   AF-A0A9E5USY5-F1
#
_cell.length_a   1.000
_cell.length_b   1.000
_cell.length_c   1.000
_cell.angle_alpha   90.00
_cell.angle_beta   90.00
_cell.angle_gamma   90.00
#
_symmetry.space_group_name_H-M   'P 1'
#
loop_
_entity.id
_entity.type
_entity.pdbx_description
1 polymer ?
#
loop_
_entity_poly.entity_id
_entity_poly.type
_entity_poly.pdbx_seq_one_letter_code
_entity_poly.pdbx_strand_id
1 'polypeptide(L)'
;MFGLVVVAVRMTNLWVRQPHPWDALQDGLKGVSGDLVLYNFLLPAPHVLVAPSGIYAIETRFQDRPQQVSGDRWRPNRGLFTFMRQEQIGNPSNDAQQAAA
;
A
#
# COMPACT_ATOMS: atom_id res chain seq x y z
N MET A 1 4.77 -1.89 -24.37
CA MET A 1 4.14 -0.56 -24.20
C MET A 1 3.33 -0.43 -22.90
N PHE A 2 2.65 -1.49 -22.40
CA PHE A 2 1.83 -1.42 -21.17
C PHE A 2 2.60 -1.23 -19.85
N GLY A 3 3.85 -1.69 -19.73
CA GLY A 3 4.63 -1.58 -18.48
C GLY A 3 4.91 -0.13 -18.04
N LEU A 4 5.17 0.77 -18.99
CA LEU A 4 5.40 2.19 -18.70
C LEU A 4 4.16 2.86 -18.12
N VAL A 5 2.97 2.49 -18.59
CA VAL A 5 1.71 3.02 -18.06
C VAL A 5 1.49 2.59 -16.62
N VAL A 6 1.79 1.33 -16.29
CA VAL A 6 1.68 0.82 -14.90
C VAL A 6 2.64 1.56 -13.97
N VAL A 7 3.88 1.77 -14.40
CA VAL A 7 4.87 2.54 -13.63
C VAL A 7 4.43 4.00 -13.47
N ALA A 8 3.95 4.64 -14.53
CA ALA A 8 3.47 6.02 -14.48
C ALA A 8 2.27 6.18 -13.53
N VAL A 9 1.32 5.24 -13.55
CA VAL A 9 0.18 5.22 -12.62
C VAL A 9 0.66 5.06 -11.18
N ARG A 10 1.59 4.13 -10.92
CA ARG A 10 2.16 3.93 -9.57
C ARG A 10 2.88 5.18 -9.07
N MET A 11 3.72 5.80 -9.90
CA MET A 11 4.39 7.05 -9.52
C MET A 11 3.41 8.19 -9.25
N THR A 12 2.34 8.28 -10.03
CA THR A 12 1.28 9.27 -9.83
C THR A 12 0.56 9.04 -8.49
N ASN A 13 0.23 7.79 -8.17
CA ASN A 13 -0.45 7.45 -6.93
C ASN A 13 0.45 7.63 -5.69
N LEU A 14 1.75 7.38 -5.81
CA LEU A 14 2.71 7.56 -4.71
C LEU A 14 3.04 9.04 -4.44
N TRP A 15 3.21 9.86 -5.49
CA TRP A 15 3.84 11.18 -5.35
C TRP A 15 2.93 12.36 -5.69
N VAL A 16 2.01 12.18 -6.64
CA VAL A 16 1.19 13.28 -7.17
C VAL A 16 -0.17 13.33 -6.48
N ARG A 17 -0.74 12.17 -6.15
CA ARG A 17 -2.08 12.06 -5.60
C ARG A 17 -2.07 12.19 -4.07
N GLN A 18 -3.01 12.96 -3.55
CA GLN A 18 -3.29 13.07 -2.12
C GLN A 18 -4.54 12.24 -1.73
N PRO A 19 -4.60 11.70 -0.50
CA PRO A 19 -3.54 11.71 0.51
C PRO A 19 -2.36 10.83 0.10
N HIS A 20 -1.14 11.27 0.41
CA HIS A 20 0.05 10.45 0.19
C HIS A 20 0.03 9.21 1.09
N PRO A 21 0.70 8.10 0.70
CA PRO A 21 0.66 6.87 1.48
C PRO A 21 1.09 7.04 2.94
N TRP A 22 2.12 7.84 3.21
CA TRP A 22 2.60 8.10 4.58
C TRP A 22 1.61 8.94 5.39
N ASP A 23 0.88 9.87 4.78
CA ASP A 23 -0.14 10.67 5.46
C ASP A 23 -1.35 9.80 5.80
N ALA A 24 -1.78 8.95 4.86
CA ALA A 24 -2.85 7.99 5.09
C ALA A 24 -2.50 6.97 6.18
N LEU A 25 -1.24 6.54 6.26
CA LEU A 25 -0.76 5.67 7.34
C LEU A 25 -0.76 6.38 8.69
N GLN A 26 -0.26 7.62 8.75
CA GLN A 26 -0.31 8.41 9.98
C GLN A 26 -1.76 8.61 10.45
N ASP A 27 -2.67 8.97 9.55
CA ASP A 27 -4.09 9.13 9.85
C ASP A 27 -4.72 7.84 10.36
N GLY A 28 -4.41 6.70 9.74
CA GLY A 28 -4.87 5.38 10.18
C GLY A 28 -4.31 4.96 11.54
N LEU A 29 -3.10 5.40 11.89
CA LEU A 29 -2.41 5.05 13.14
C LEU A 29 -2.73 6.00 14.30
N LYS A 30 -3.35 7.17 14.08
CA LYS A 30 -3.71 8.15 15.13
C LYS A 30 -4.57 7.57 16.27
N GLY A 31 -5.26 6.45 16.04
CA GLY A 31 -6.08 5.76 17.05
C GLY A 31 -5.38 4.62 17.79
N VAL A 32 -4.15 4.26 17.42
CA VAL A 32 -3.43 3.15 18.03
C VAL A 32 -2.64 3.69 19.23
N SER A 33 -3.03 3.29 20.43
CA SER A 33 -2.36 3.70 21.67
C SER A 33 -1.05 2.93 21.86
N GLY A 34 0.10 3.63 21.86
CA GLY A 34 1.39 3.06 22.27
C GLY A 34 2.61 3.78 21.71
N ASP A 35 3.79 3.36 22.17
CA ASP A 35 5.11 3.75 21.67
C ASP A 35 5.35 3.14 20.29
N LEU A 36 4.76 3.75 19.26
CA LEU A 36 4.88 3.33 17.88
C LEU A 36 5.80 4.28 17.11
N VAL A 37 6.76 3.71 16.40
CA VAL A 37 7.64 4.47 15.50
C VAL A 37 7.46 3.96 14.08
N LEU A 38 6.98 4.85 13.20
CA LEU A 38 6.84 4.58 11.78
C LEU A 38 8.05 5.12 11.01
N TYR A 39 8.81 4.21 10.40
CA TYR A 39 9.90 4.53 9.50
C TYR A 39 9.41 4.48 8.05
N ASN A 40 9.64 5.55 7.30
CA ASN A 40 9.27 5.66 5.89
C ASN A 40 10.54 5.68 5.02
N PHE A 41 10.63 4.79 4.03
CA PHE A 41 11.69 4.68 3.03
C PHE A 41 13.13 4.52 3.56
N LEU A 42 13.30 4.08 4.81
CA LEU A 42 14.60 3.91 5.47
C LEU A 42 15.12 2.45 5.44
N LEU A 43 14.23 1.50 5.19
CA LEU A 43 14.48 0.06 5.24
C LEU A 43 14.11 -0.58 3.89
N PRO A 44 14.44 -1.87 3.66
CA PRO A 44 14.08 -2.54 2.41
C PRO A 44 12.58 -2.48 2.08
N ALA A 45 11.72 -2.46 3.12
CA ALA A 45 10.31 -2.17 3.00
C ALA A 45 10.03 -0.65 2.96
N PRO A 46 9.11 -0.18 2.09
CA PRO A 46 8.76 1.25 2.00
C PRO A 46 8.26 1.86 3.31
N HIS A 47 7.54 1.10 4.12
CA HIS A 47 7.07 1.54 5.43
C HIS A 47 7.31 0.43 6.45
N VAL A 48 7.92 0.77 7.57
CA VAL A 48 8.16 -0.17 8.68
C VAL A 48 7.63 0.43 9.96
N LEU A 49 6.72 -0.28 10.60
CA LEU A 49 6.16 0.07 11.90
C LEU A 49 6.89 -0.74 12.97
N VAL A 50 7.55 -0.06 13.89
CA VAL A 50 8.16 -0.65 15.08
C VAL A 50 7.22 -0.42 16.25
N ALA A 51 6.78 -1.51 16.86
CA ALA A 51 5.93 -1.52 18.04
C ALA A 51 6.54 -2.40 19.14
N PRO A 52 6.13 -2.24 20.41
CA PRO A 52 6.57 -3.12 21.49
C PRO A 52 6.24 -4.61 21.22
N SER A 53 5.20 -4.88 20.44
CA SER A 53 4.79 -6.23 20.05
C SER A 53 5.64 -6.84 18.93
N GLY A 54 6.41 -6.04 18.19
CA GLY A 54 7.20 -6.50 17.06
C GLY A 54 7.43 -5.45 15.97
N ILE A 55 8.07 -5.89 14.89
CA ILE A 55 8.36 -5.09 13.70
C ILE A 55 7.45 -5.56 12.57
N TYR A 56 6.79 -4.61 11.90
CA TYR A 56 5.84 -4.88 10.83
C TYR A 56 6.25 -4.14 9.56
N ALA A 57 6.42 -4.86 8.45
CA ALA A 57 6.55 -4.26 7.13
C ALA A 57 5.17 -3.94 6.57
N ILE A 58 4.99 -2.74 6.01
CA ILE A 58 3.74 -2.26 5.46
C ILE A 58 3.97 -1.87 4.00
N GLU A 59 3.25 -2.55 3.10
CA GLU A 59 3.19 -2.22 1.69
C GLU A 59 1.84 -1.56 1.38
N THR A 60 1.86 -0.38 0.77
CA THR A 60 0.65 0.37 0.42
C THR A 60 0.26 0.13 -1.03
N ARG A 61 -1.05 -0.02 -1.28
CA ARG A 61 -1.64 -0.14 -2.62
C ARG A 61 -2.83 0.79 -2.72
N PHE A 62 -2.77 1.72 -3.66
CA PHE A 62 -3.85 2.68 -3.83
C PHE A 62 -5.04 2.06 -4.58
N GLN A 63 -6.24 2.15 -3.98
CA GLN A 63 -7.50 1.65 -4.54
C GLN A 63 -8.59 2.72 -4.36
N ASP A 64 -9.27 3.16 -5.44
CA ASP A 64 -10.36 4.15 -5.29
C ASP A 64 -11.63 3.54 -4.69
N ARG A 65 -11.74 2.21 -4.66
CA ARG A 65 -12.95 1.52 -4.20
C ARG A 65 -12.61 0.39 -3.23
N PRO A 66 -13.52 0.06 -2.30
CA PRO A 66 -13.38 -1.11 -1.44
C PRO A 66 -13.15 -2.36 -2.28
N GLN A 67 -12.18 -3.16 -1.83
CA GLN A 67 -11.81 -4.43 -2.44
C GLN A 67 -12.37 -5.56 -1.58
N GLN A 68 -12.88 -6.61 -2.23
CA GLN A 68 -13.32 -7.80 -1.51
C GLN A 68 -12.13 -8.75 -1.35
N VAL A 69 -11.84 -9.09 -0.10
CA VAL A 69 -10.79 -10.04 0.28
C VAL A 69 -11.46 -11.30 0.79
N SER A 70 -11.09 -12.45 0.21
CA SER A 70 -11.57 -13.76 0.65
C SER A 70 -10.36 -14.67 0.86
N GLY A 71 -9.90 -14.76 2.12
CA GLY A 71 -8.63 -15.40 2.47
C GLY A 71 -7.48 -14.69 1.76
N ASP A 72 -6.69 -15.42 0.99
CA ASP A 72 -5.56 -14.88 0.22
C ASP A 72 -5.95 -14.40 -1.19
N ARG A 73 -7.24 -14.45 -1.54
CA ARG A 73 -7.70 -14.00 -2.87
C ARG A 73 -8.22 -12.56 -2.80
N TRP A 74 -7.47 -11.69 -3.47
CA TRP A 74 -7.81 -10.30 -3.70
C TRP A 74 -8.54 -10.15 -5.03
N ARG A 75 -9.79 -9.68 -5.00
CA ARG A 75 -10.59 -9.51 -6.22
C ARG A 75 -10.60 -8.05 -6.65
N PRO A 76 -9.99 -7.69 -7.80
CA PRO A 76 -9.99 -6.32 -8.28
C PRO A 76 -11.42 -5.89 -8.64
N ASN A 77 -11.79 -4.69 -8.22
CA ASN A 77 -13.02 -4.04 -8.65
C ASN A 77 -12.99 -3.78 -10.18
N ARG A 78 -13.93 -4.36 -10.93
CA ARG A 78 -13.99 -4.23 -12.39
C ARG A 78 -14.93 -3.09 -12.77
N GLY A 79 -14.38 -2.00 -13.27
CA GLY A 79 -15.09 -0.94 -13.98
C GLY A 79 -14.39 -0.63 -15.31
N LEU A 80 -15.11 -0.04 -16.25
CA LEU A 80 -14.51 0.48 -17.47
C LEU A 80 -13.50 1.56 -17.07
N PHE A 81 -12.24 1.44 -17.52
CA PHE A 81 -11.11 2.34 -17.23
C PHE A 81 -10.50 2.31 -15.82
N THR A 82 -10.84 1.33 -14.96
CA THR A 82 -10.26 1.24 -13.60
C THR A 82 -8.72 1.09 -13.61
N PHE A 83 -8.17 0.39 -14.59
CA PHE A 83 -6.73 0.16 -14.75
C PHE A 83 -5.90 1.44 -15.01
N MET A 84 -6.55 2.55 -15.39
CA MET A 84 -5.86 3.84 -15.60
C MET A 84 -5.81 4.71 -14.34
N ARG A 85 -6.58 4.37 -13.30
CA ARG A 85 -6.72 5.20 -12.09
C ARG A 85 -6.24 4.49 -10.82
N GLN A 86 -6.24 3.16 -10.82
CA GLN A 86 -5.89 2.34 -9.66
C GLN A 86 -4.66 1.50 -9.95
N GLU A 87 -3.91 1.22 -8.91
CA GLU A 87 -2.82 0.25 -9.00
C GLU A 87 -3.41 -1.14 -9.19
N GLN A 88 -2.76 -1.95 -10.01
CA GLN A 88 -3.14 -3.36 -10.11
C GLN A 88 -2.91 -4.02 -8.75
N ILE A 89 -3.97 -4.65 -8.22
CA ILE A 89 -3.94 -5.14 -6.84
C ILE A 89 -2.97 -6.31 -6.65
N GLY A 90 -2.77 -7.15 -7.67
CA GLY A 90 -1.88 -8.30 -7.59
C GLY A 90 -2.24 -9.23 -6.42
N ASN A 91 -1.22 -9.65 -5.65
CA ASN A 91 -1.39 -10.27 -4.34
C ASN A 91 -0.62 -9.44 -3.28
N PRO A 92 -1.28 -8.49 -2.60
CA PRO A 92 -0.65 -7.65 -1.57
C PRO A 92 -0.06 -8.46 -0.41
N SER A 93 -0.60 -9.63 -0.10
CA SER A 93 -0.08 -10.51 0.96
C SER A 93 1.34 -10.96 0.63
N ASN A 94 1.56 -11.41 -0.61
CA ASN A 94 2.86 -11.85 -1.09
C ASN A 94 3.84 -10.68 -1.20
N ASP A 95 3.38 -9.53 -1.69
CA ASP A 95 4.20 -8.33 -1.80
C ASP A 95 4.69 -7.88 -0.41
N ALA A 96 3.83 -7.94 0.60
CA ALA A 96 4.20 -7.63 1.99
C ALA A 96 5.20 -8.64 2.57
N GLN A 97 5.04 -9.94 2.27
CA GLN A 97 6.02 -10.95 2.67
C GLN A 97 7.39 -10.74 1.99
N GLN A 98 7.40 -10.36 0.72
CA GLN A 98 8.64 -10.04 -0.01
C GLN A 98 9.31 -8.78 0.55
N ALA A 99 8.53 -7.79 0.98
CA ALA A 99 9.08 -6.60 1.62
C ALA A 99 9.65 -6.88 3.03
N ALA A 100 9.16 -7.93 3.69
CA ALA A 100 9.62 -8.36 5.02
C ALA A 100 10.81 -9.32 4.98
N ALA A 101 11.09 -9.95 3.83
CA ALA A 101 12.18 -10.91 3.62
C ALA A 101 13.53 -10.21 3.42
#